data_AF-A0A453R9U4-F1
#
_entry.id   AF-A0A453R9U4-F1
#
_cell.length_a   1.000
_cell.length_b   1.000
_cell.length_c   1.000
_cell.angle_alpha   90.00
_cell.angle_beta   90.00
_cell.angle_gamma   90.00
#
_symmetry.space_group_name_H-M   'P 1'
#
loop_
_entity.id
_entity.type
_entity.pdbx_description
1 polymer ?
#
loop_
_entity_poly.entity_id
_entity_poly.type
_entity_poly.pdbx_seq_one_letter_code
_entity_poly.pdbx_strand_id
1 'polypeptide(L)'
;MADGGEEGNAAAPRGFSRRRGTVRASLDADELMALMHGSDPVRVELTRLENELRDKERELGEAHTEMRALRLSERAREKAVEELTDELERMDEKLKLTEYHLDNKNLEVKKINDEKKAAMAAQFAAEATLRRVHAAQKDDDMPPIEAILAPLEAELKLSRQEIAKLQEDNRALDRLTKQKEAALLEAERTVQIAMAKAAMVDDLQNKNQDLMKQIEICHEENKILDKLHRQKVAEVEKLSQTVRELEESVLAGGAAANAVRDYQRKVQEMNDERKTLDRELARAKVTANRVAVVVANEWKDSNDKVMPVKQWLEERRFMQGEMQQLRDKLAVAERTARSEAQLKVCKPFCFNSV
;
A
#
# COMPACT_ATOMS: atom_id res chain seq x y z
N MET A 1 18.88 -51.85 -26.91
CA MET A 1 18.92 -51.84 -25.44
C MET A 1 17.68 -51.07 -25.02
N ALA A 2 16.49 -51.65 -24.93
CA ALA A 2 16.03 -52.78 -24.11
C ALA A 2 16.16 -52.53 -22.60
N ASP A 3 15.02 -52.71 -21.92
CA ASP A 3 14.74 -52.89 -20.49
C ASP A 3 14.28 -51.60 -19.75
N GLY A 4 13.06 -51.48 -19.20
CA GLY A 4 12.22 -52.44 -18.44
C GLY A 4 12.09 -51.87 -17.01
N GLY A 5 10.96 -51.82 -16.29
CA GLY A 5 9.59 -52.31 -16.42
C GLY A 5 8.81 -52.00 -15.11
N GLU A 6 7.48 -52.17 -15.19
CA GLU A 6 6.50 -52.59 -14.15
C GLU A 6 6.18 -51.66 -12.95
N GLU A 7 4.95 -51.14 -12.80
CA GLU A 7 3.66 -51.75 -12.40
C GLU A 7 3.54 -52.18 -10.92
N GLY A 8 2.46 -51.74 -10.24
CA GLY A 8 2.18 -52.19 -8.87
C GLY A 8 1.08 -51.49 -8.06
N ASN A 9 -0.16 -51.51 -8.54
CA ASN A 9 -1.41 -51.87 -7.85
C ASN A 9 -1.86 -51.29 -6.46
N ALA A 10 -3.09 -50.74 -6.49
CA ALA A 10 -4.23 -50.85 -5.55
C ALA A 10 -4.09 -50.92 -4.02
N ALA A 11 -4.91 -50.09 -3.31
CA ALA A 11 -5.82 -50.57 -2.26
C ALA A 11 -6.78 -49.47 -1.75
N ALA A 12 -8.08 -49.73 -1.79
CA ALA A 12 -9.07 -49.14 -0.90
C ALA A 12 -9.22 -49.99 0.36
N PRO A 13 -9.70 -49.43 1.49
CA PRO A 13 -10.75 -50.14 2.22
C PRO A 13 -11.86 -49.25 2.78
N ARG A 14 -12.96 -49.95 3.11
CA ARG A 14 -14.29 -49.49 3.51
C ARG A 14 -14.40 -49.16 5.01
N GLY A 15 -15.17 -48.11 5.32
CA GLY A 15 -16.39 -48.15 6.15
C GLY A 15 -16.31 -48.40 7.66
N PHE A 16 -16.96 -47.53 8.44
CA PHE A 16 -17.66 -47.90 9.67
C PHE A 16 -18.94 -47.07 9.88
N SER A 17 -20.05 -47.77 10.12
CA SER A 17 -21.37 -47.23 10.47
C SER A 17 -21.51 -47.03 11.98
N ARG A 18 -22.23 -45.98 12.41
CA ARG A 18 -23.06 -46.06 13.63
C ARG A 18 -24.26 -45.11 13.57
N ARG A 19 -25.43 -45.67 13.87
CA ARG A 19 -26.76 -45.04 13.95
C ARG A 19 -26.94 -44.25 15.26
N ARG A 20 -27.80 -43.22 15.18
CA ARG A 20 -29.11 -43.05 15.88
C ARG A 20 -29.23 -41.72 16.62
N GLY A 21 -30.31 -40.99 16.34
CA GLY A 21 -30.76 -39.85 17.15
C GLY A 21 -31.79 -38.97 16.45
N THR A 22 -33.08 -39.29 16.61
CA THR A 22 -34.22 -38.46 16.24
C THR A 22 -34.42 -37.38 17.29
N VAL A 23 -34.36 -36.08 16.95
CA VAL A 23 -35.07 -35.01 17.69
C VAL A 23 -35.47 -33.92 16.71
N ARG A 24 -36.78 -33.74 16.58
CA ARG A 24 -37.45 -32.58 16.02
C ARG A 24 -37.27 -31.46 17.07
N ALA A 25 -36.45 -30.46 16.78
CA ALA A 25 -36.39 -29.20 17.51
C ALA A 25 -36.63 -28.08 16.50
N SER A 26 -37.48 -27.15 16.91
CA SER A 26 -37.98 -25.97 16.22
C SER A 26 -37.07 -25.42 15.13
N LEU A 27 -37.65 -25.21 13.94
CA LEU A 27 -37.10 -24.30 12.94
C LEU A 27 -37.02 -22.92 13.61
N ASP A 28 -35.80 -22.48 13.88
CA ASP A 28 -35.53 -21.18 14.46
C ASP A 28 -36.09 -20.08 13.55
N ALA A 29 -36.54 -18.99 14.16
CA ALA A 29 -37.20 -17.86 13.50
C ALA A 29 -36.39 -17.24 12.33
N ASP A 30 -35.11 -17.61 12.21
CA ASP A 30 -34.19 -17.19 11.16
C ASP A 30 -34.47 -17.84 9.80
N GLU A 31 -35.02 -19.05 9.76
CA GLU A 31 -35.37 -19.73 8.50
C GLU A 31 -36.72 -19.23 7.93
N LEU A 32 -37.61 -18.74 8.81
CA LEU A 32 -38.88 -18.11 8.40
C LEU A 32 -38.68 -16.67 7.91
N MET A 33 -37.71 -15.92 8.48
CA MET A 33 -37.33 -14.60 7.96
C MET A 33 -36.60 -14.68 6.60
N ALA A 34 -35.86 -15.77 6.35
CA ALA A 34 -35.22 -15.99 5.05
C ALA A 34 -36.20 -16.35 3.91
N LEU A 35 -37.37 -16.91 4.25
CA LEU A 35 -38.37 -17.38 3.27
C LEU A 35 -39.37 -16.28 2.86
N MET A 36 -39.58 -15.27 3.71
CA MET A 36 -40.68 -14.30 3.54
C MET A 36 -40.29 -13.01 2.82
N HIS A 37 -39.03 -12.58 2.86
CA HIS A 37 -38.56 -11.36 2.18
C HIS A 37 -37.31 -11.73 1.38
N GLY A 38 -37.30 -11.35 0.09
CA GLY A 38 -36.18 -11.60 -0.82
C GLY A 38 -34.85 -11.37 -0.12
N SER A 39 -33.94 -12.33 -0.28
CA SER A 39 -32.60 -12.38 0.31
C SER A 39 -32.07 -11.00 0.71
N ASP A 40 -31.71 -10.83 1.99
CA ASP A 40 -31.07 -9.61 2.48
C ASP A 40 -30.03 -9.12 1.46
N PRO A 41 -30.26 -7.96 0.81
CA PRO A 41 -29.43 -7.49 -0.29
C PRO A 41 -27.98 -7.28 0.14
N VAL A 42 -27.74 -6.97 1.43
CA VAL A 42 -26.39 -6.85 1.98
C VAL A 42 -25.70 -8.20 2.02
N ARG A 43 -26.40 -9.26 2.44
CA ARG A 43 -25.85 -10.63 2.48
C ARG A 43 -25.54 -11.17 1.09
N VAL A 44 -26.37 -10.87 0.09
CA VAL A 44 -26.13 -11.28 -1.31
C VAL A 44 -24.89 -10.58 -1.87
N GLU A 45 -24.78 -9.27 -1.66
CA GLU A 45 -23.61 -8.51 -2.13
C GLU A 45 -22.34 -8.91 -1.39
N LEU A 46 -22.41 -9.20 -0.09
CA LEU A 46 -21.29 -9.73 0.68
C LEU A 46 -20.80 -11.06 0.11
N THR A 47 -21.73 -11.99 -0.18
CA THR A 47 -21.41 -13.29 -0.78
C THR A 47 -20.78 -13.14 -2.16
N ARG A 48 -21.26 -12.18 -2.96
CA ARG A 48 -20.69 -11.87 -4.27
C ARG A 48 -19.25 -11.35 -4.13
N LEU A 49 -19.03 -10.37 -3.25
CA LEU A 49 -17.70 -9.80 -3.00
C LEU A 49 -16.73 -10.83 -2.43
N GLU A 50 -17.19 -11.74 -1.57
CA GLU A 50 -16.38 -12.85 -1.06
C GLU A 50 -15.94 -13.81 -2.18
N ASN A 51 -16.83 -14.11 -3.14
CA ASN A 51 -16.49 -14.93 -4.30
C ASN A 51 -15.53 -14.18 -5.25
N GLU A 52 -15.79 -12.89 -5.53
CA GLU A 52 -14.87 -12.06 -6.32
C GLU A 52 -13.49 -11.99 -5.67
N LEU A 53 -13.41 -11.87 -4.34
CA LEU A 53 -12.14 -11.86 -3.61
C LEU A 53 -11.41 -13.21 -3.73
N ARG A 54 -12.12 -14.34 -3.60
CA ARG A 54 -11.54 -15.68 -3.81
C ARG A 54 -11.03 -15.90 -5.23
N ASP A 55 -11.77 -15.41 -6.23
CA ASP A 55 -11.35 -15.48 -7.62
C ASP A 55 -10.10 -14.62 -7.86
N LYS A 56 -10.05 -13.42 -7.28
CA LYS A 56 -8.85 -12.57 -7.33
C LYS A 56 -7.66 -13.17 -6.59
N GLU A 57 -7.87 -13.86 -5.47
CA GLU A 57 -6.81 -14.59 -4.77
C GLU A 57 -6.26 -15.75 -5.63
N ARG A 58 -7.12 -16.43 -6.39
CA ARG A 58 -6.71 -17.48 -7.33
C ARG A 58 -5.93 -16.91 -8.52
N GLU A 59 -6.45 -15.87 -9.17
CA GLU A 59 -5.76 -15.15 -10.25
C GLU A 59 -4.39 -14.64 -9.80
N LEU A 60 -4.32 -14.08 -8.58
CA LEU A 60 -3.06 -13.63 -7.99
C LEU A 60 -2.08 -14.80 -7.80
N GLY A 61 -2.56 -15.95 -7.33
CA GLY A 61 -1.77 -17.17 -7.19
C GLY A 61 -1.20 -17.66 -8.51
N GLU A 62 -2.02 -17.69 -9.57
CA GLU A 62 -1.63 -18.06 -10.93
C GLU A 62 -0.58 -17.10 -11.49
N ALA A 63 -0.81 -15.79 -11.39
CA ALA A 63 0.15 -14.76 -11.80
C ALA A 63 1.50 -14.88 -11.07
N HIS A 64 1.50 -15.25 -9.78
CA HIS A 64 2.74 -15.51 -9.05
C HIS A 64 3.48 -16.75 -9.56
N THR A 65 2.76 -17.82 -9.94
CA THR A 65 3.38 -19.00 -10.55
C THR A 65 3.95 -18.71 -11.93
N GLU A 66 3.24 -17.94 -12.75
CA GLU A 66 3.69 -17.50 -14.06
C GLU A 66 4.93 -16.62 -13.96
N MET A 67 4.93 -15.62 -13.06
CA MET A 67 6.10 -14.78 -12.80
C MET A 67 7.33 -15.60 -12.38
N ARG A 68 7.16 -16.65 -11.57
CA ARG A 68 8.27 -17.56 -11.21
C ARG A 68 8.76 -18.36 -12.42
N ALA A 69 7.86 -18.89 -13.25
CA ALA A 69 8.21 -19.63 -14.46
C ALA A 69 8.95 -18.74 -15.47
N LEU A 70 8.46 -17.51 -15.68
CA LEU A 70 9.08 -16.53 -16.56
C LEU A 70 10.50 -16.16 -16.09
N ARG A 71 10.69 -15.92 -14.78
CA ARG A 71 12.03 -15.66 -14.21
C ARG A 71 13.01 -16.82 -14.42
N LEU A 72 12.55 -18.07 -14.33
CA LEU A 72 13.41 -19.23 -14.60
C LEU A 72 13.74 -19.35 -16.08
N SER A 73 12.77 -19.10 -16.96
CA SER A 73 12.96 -19.08 -18.41
C SER A 73 13.90 -17.96 -18.87
N GLU A 74 13.79 -16.78 -18.25
CA GLU A 74 14.67 -15.64 -18.49
C GLU A 74 16.11 -15.96 -18.13
N ARG A 75 16.36 -16.53 -16.93
CA ARG A 75 17.70 -17.00 -16.53
C ARG A 75 18.29 -18.05 -17.46
N ALA A 76 17.45 -18.96 -18.00
CA ALA A 76 17.91 -19.94 -18.97
C ALA A 76 18.30 -19.29 -20.31
N ARG A 77 17.54 -18.28 -20.74
CA ARG A 77 17.87 -17.47 -21.93
C ARG A 77 19.13 -16.63 -21.73
N GLU A 78 19.30 -16.00 -20.58
CA GLU A 78 20.52 -15.24 -20.23
C GLU A 78 21.76 -16.13 -20.33
N LYS A 79 21.73 -17.33 -19.75
CA LYS A 79 22.83 -18.30 -19.86
C LYS A 79 23.13 -18.72 -21.30
N ALA A 80 22.10 -18.99 -22.10
CA ALA A 80 22.30 -19.33 -23.50
C ALA A 80 22.91 -18.16 -24.31
N VAL A 81 22.56 -16.92 -23.96
CA VAL A 81 23.15 -15.72 -24.57
C VAL A 81 24.61 -15.56 -24.15
N GLU A 82 24.94 -15.78 -22.88
CA GLU A 82 26.33 -15.78 -22.40
C GLU A 82 27.17 -16.83 -23.14
N GLU A 83 26.70 -18.08 -23.23
CA GLU A 83 27.39 -19.16 -23.93
C GLU A 83 27.61 -18.85 -25.43
N LEU A 84 26.60 -18.32 -26.12
CA LEU A 84 26.72 -17.91 -27.52
C LEU A 84 27.66 -16.72 -27.71
N THR A 85 27.72 -15.82 -26.73
CA THR A 85 28.64 -14.67 -26.76
C THR A 85 30.08 -15.14 -26.63
N ASP A 86 30.35 -16.04 -25.68
CA ASP A 86 31.67 -16.67 -25.51
C ASP A 86 32.10 -17.45 -26.77
N GLU A 87 31.19 -18.15 -27.43
CA GLU A 87 31.47 -18.84 -28.70
C GLU A 87 31.77 -17.85 -29.83
N LEU A 88 31.01 -16.76 -29.91
CA LEU A 88 31.22 -15.71 -30.91
C LEU A 88 32.60 -15.06 -30.75
N GLU A 89 33.00 -14.73 -29.51
CA GLU A 89 34.33 -14.16 -29.22
C GLU A 89 35.44 -15.13 -29.64
N ARG A 90 35.32 -16.43 -29.30
CA ARG A 90 36.30 -17.45 -29.74
C ARG A 90 36.37 -17.58 -31.26
N MET A 91 35.25 -17.45 -31.98
CA MET A 91 35.23 -17.48 -33.44
C MET A 91 35.85 -16.22 -34.05
N ASP A 92 35.60 -15.05 -33.46
CA ASP A 92 36.18 -13.78 -33.88
C ASP A 92 37.71 -13.76 -33.72
N GLU A 93 38.24 -14.29 -32.61
CA GLU A 93 39.68 -14.47 -32.41
C GLU A 93 40.30 -15.41 -33.46
N LYS A 94 39.63 -16.53 -33.76
CA LYS A 94 40.08 -17.46 -34.82
C LYS A 94 40.05 -16.78 -36.19
N LEU A 95 39.02 -16.00 -36.48
CA LEU A 95 38.91 -15.28 -37.74
C LEU A 95 40.08 -14.30 -37.89
N LYS A 96 40.33 -13.45 -36.88
CA LYS A 96 41.46 -12.50 -36.87
C LYS A 96 42.80 -13.19 -37.09
N LEU A 97 43.03 -14.34 -36.45
CA LEU A 97 44.24 -15.13 -36.65
C LEU A 97 44.35 -15.67 -38.09
N THR A 98 43.25 -16.17 -38.67
CA THR A 98 43.24 -16.65 -40.06
C THR A 98 43.45 -15.52 -41.07
N GLU A 99 42.86 -14.35 -40.84
CA GLU A 99 43.06 -13.15 -41.66
C GLU A 99 44.52 -12.71 -41.64
N TYR A 100 45.13 -12.66 -40.46
CA TYR A 100 46.56 -12.36 -40.30
C TYR A 100 47.45 -13.37 -41.05
N HIS A 101 47.12 -14.66 -41.01
CA HIS A 101 47.84 -15.68 -41.78
C HIS A 101 47.67 -15.51 -43.29
N LEU A 102 46.46 -15.18 -43.76
CA LEU A 102 46.19 -14.92 -45.17
C LEU A 102 46.94 -13.70 -45.69
N ASP A 103 46.98 -12.61 -44.93
CA ASP A 103 47.72 -11.40 -45.28
C ASP A 103 49.22 -11.65 -45.39
N ASN A 104 49.79 -12.40 -44.43
CA ASN A 104 51.19 -12.81 -44.50
C ASN A 104 51.49 -13.68 -45.73
N LYS A 105 50.60 -14.64 -46.05
CA LYS A 105 50.75 -15.46 -47.25
C LYS A 105 50.63 -14.64 -48.53
N ASN A 106 49.75 -13.64 -48.57
CA ASN A 106 49.63 -12.74 -49.71
C ASN A 106 50.89 -11.89 -49.92
N LEU A 107 51.53 -11.41 -48.84
CA LEU A 107 52.80 -10.70 -48.92
C LEU A 107 53.92 -11.62 -49.44
N GLU A 108 53.97 -12.86 -48.96
CA GLU A 108 54.94 -13.87 -49.43
C GLU A 108 54.76 -14.17 -50.93
N VAL A 109 53.51 -14.33 -51.40
CA VAL A 109 53.21 -14.55 -52.82
C VAL A 109 53.64 -13.36 -53.68
N LYS A 110 53.40 -12.11 -53.23
CA LYS A 110 53.87 -10.92 -53.95
C LYS A 110 55.38 -10.91 -54.08
N LYS A 111 56.10 -11.19 -52.99
CA LYS A 111 57.56 -11.26 -52.98
C LYS A 111 58.09 -12.30 -53.97
N ILE A 112 57.56 -13.53 -53.94
CA ILE A 112 57.94 -14.60 -54.86
C ILE A 112 57.65 -14.22 -56.31
N ASN A 113 56.52 -13.55 -56.58
CA ASN A 113 56.15 -13.12 -57.93
C ASN A 113 57.11 -12.06 -58.47
N ASP A 114 57.52 -11.10 -57.65
CA ASP A 114 58.46 -10.06 -58.05
C ASP A 114 59.87 -10.64 -58.23
N GLU A 115 60.30 -11.56 -57.36
CA GLU A 115 61.53 -12.34 -57.55
C GLU A 115 61.51 -13.15 -58.85
N LYS A 116 60.39 -13.81 -59.17
CA LYS A 116 60.21 -14.57 -60.42
C LYS A 116 60.32 -13.65 -61.64
N LYS A 117 59.70 -12.47 -61.63
CA LYS A 117 59.81 -11.50 -62.73
C LYS A 117 61.25 -11.03 -62.90
N ALA A 118 61.95 -10.72 -61.81
CA ALA A 118 63.35 -10.31 -61.84
C ALA A 118 64.25 -11.42 -62.39
N ALA A 119 64.06 -12.67 -61.93
CA ALA A 119 64.80 -13.83 -62.42
C ALA A 119 64.54 -14.08 -63.92
N MET A 120 63.30 -13.93 -64.37
CA MET A 120 62.94 -14.09 -65.78
C MET A 120 63.57 -12.99 -66.66
N ALA A 121 63.57 -11.74 -66.19
CA ALA A 121 64.26 -10.64 -66.88
C ALA A 121 65.77 -10.88 -66.96
N ALA A 122 66.39 -11.34 -65.87
CA ALA A 122 67.81 -11.70 -65.84
C ALA A 122 68.13 -12.85 -66.81
N GLN A 123 67.26 -13.87 -66.89
CA GLN A 123 67.38 -14.96 -67.85
C GLN A 123 67.34 -14.46 -69.29
N PHE A 124 66.38 -13.61 -69.65
CA PHE A 124 66.30 -13.04 -71.01
C PHE A 124 67.54 -12.20 -71.35
N ALA A 125 68.05 -11.42 -70.39
CA ALA A 125 69.27 -10.64 -70.58
C ALA A 125 70.51 -11.54 -70.81
N ALA A 126 70.67 -12.59 -70.00
CA ALA A 126 71.75 -13.57 -70.15
C ALA A 126 71.67 -14.30 -71.51
N GLU A 127 70.47 -14.70 -71.92
CA GLU A 127 70.26 -15.38 -73.20
C GLU A 127 70.53 -14.46 -74.40
N ALA A 128 70.13 -13.19 -74.32
CA ALA A 128 70.48 -12.18 -75.33
C ALA A 128 72.00 -11.94 -75.40
N THR A 129 72.70 -12.04 -74.28
CA THR A 129 74.16 -11.88 -74.21
C THR A 129 74.85 -13.09 -74.84
N LEU A 130 74.40 -14.31 -74.55
CA LEU A 130 74.85 -15.54 -75.19
C LEU A 130 74.64 -15.52 -76.71
N ARG A 131 73.46 -15.07 -77.18
CA ARG A 131 73.20 -14.90 -78.63
C ARG A 131 74.18 -13.91 -79.27
N ARG A 132 74.50 -12.78 -78.61
CA ARG A 132 75.50 -11.80 -79.08
C ARG A 132 76.91 -12.39 -79.13
N VAL A 133 77.35 -13.10 -78.09
CA VAL A 133 78.68 -13.74 -78.04
C VAL A 133 78.81 -14.83 -79.10
N HIS A 134 77.79 -15.68 -79.27
CA HIS A 134 77.80 -16.71 -80.32
C HIS A 134 77.77 -16.14 -81.74
N ALA A 135 77.12 -15.00 -81.97
CA ALA A 135 77.17 -14.31 -83.26
C ALA A 135 78.56 -13.67 -83.51
N ALA A 136 79.16 -13.07 -82.48
CA ALA A 136 80.50 -12.49 -82.56
C ALA A 136 81.63 -13.52 -82.76
N GLN A 137 81.39 -14.81 -82.45
CA GLN A 137 82.34 -15.90 -82.71
C GLN A 137 82.38 -16.38 -84.17
N LYS A 138 81.52 -15.85 -85.07
CA LYS A 138 81.45 -16.30 -86.48
C LYS A 138 82.07 -15.36 -87.52
N ASP A 139 82.47 -14.15 -87.14
CA ASP A 139 83.12 -13.19 -88.06
C ASP A 139 84.56 -12.91 -87.57
N ASP A 140 85.53 -13.59 -88.19
CA ASP A 140 86.98 -13.46 -87.97
C ASP A 140 87.57 -12.23 -88.70
N ASP A 141 87.02 -11.05 -88.46
CA ASP A 141 87.73 -9.79 -88.70
C ASP A 141 87.55 -8.91 -87.47
N MET A 142 88.50 -9.04 -86.54
CA MET A 142 88.45 -8.32 -85.28
C MET A 142 88.55 -6.82 -85.56
N PRO A 143 87.49 -6.03 -85.24
CA PRO A 143 87.50 -4.62 -85.52
C PRO A 143 88.58 -3.90 -84.68
N PRO A 144 89.05 -2.72 -85.13
CA PRO A 144 90.02 -1.92 -84.40
C PRO A 144 89.57 -1.71 -82.94
N ILE A 145 90.51 -1.76 -82.01
CA ILE A 145 90.26 -1.68 -80.56
C ILE A 145 89.43 -0.43 -80.19
N GLU A 146 89.61 0.70 -80.89
CA GLU A 146 88.79 1.91 -80.68
C GLU A 146 87.29 1.70 -80.97
N ALA A 147 86.94 0.87 -81.96
CA ALA A 147 85.54 0.58 -82.29
C ALA A 147 84.84 -0.28 -81.21
N ILE A 148 85.62 -1.01 -80.41
CA ILE A 148 85.15 -1.80 -79.27
C ILE A 148 85.11 -0.94 -77.99
N LEU A 149 86.10 -0.06 -77.81
CA LEU A 149 86.20 0.80 -76.62
C LEU A 149 85.15 1.92 -76.60
N ALA A 150 84.87 2.58 -77.73
CA ALA A 150 83.97 3.74 -77.76
C ALA A 150 82.54 3.47 -77.24
N PRO A 151 81.88 2.35 -77.58
CA PRO A 151 80.59 1.99 -76.98
C PRO A 151 80.68 1.75 -75.47
N LEU A 152 81.73 1.08 -75.00
CA LEU A 152 81.93 0.80 -73.57
C LEU A 152 82.20 2.07 -72.77
N GLU A 153 82.94 3.02 -73.33
CA GLU A 153 83.16 4.35 -72.71
C GLU A 153 81.85 5.16 -72.65
N ALA A 154 81.01 5.07 -73.68
CA ALA A 154 79.68 5.69 -73.69
C ALA A 154 78.73 5.05 -72.67
N GLU A 155 78.71 3.72 -72.57
CA GLU A 155 77.95 2.98 -71.56
C GLU A 155 78.42 3.33 -70.14
N LEU A 156 79.74 3.38 -69.89
CA LEU A 156 80.30 3.80 -68.60
C LEU A 156 79.87 5.23 -68.23
N LYS A 157 79.82 6.14 -69.21
CA LYS A 157 79.34 7.52 -69.01
C LYS A 157 77.85 7.56 -68.66
N LEU A 158 77.03 6.76 -69.34
CA LEU A 158 75.60 6.64 -69.03
C LEU A 158 75.38 6.05 -67.63
N SER A 159 76.08 4.97 -67.27
CA SER A 159 76.00 4.37 -65.93
C SER A 159 76.41 5.36 -64.84
N ARG A 160 77.44 6.19 -65.07
CA ARG A 160 77.82 7.26 -64.13
C ARG A 160 76.72 8.31 -63.96
N GLN A 161 76.04 8.69 -65.04
CA GLN A 161 74.90 9.62 -64.97
C GLN A 161 73.70 9.00 -64.24
N GLU A 162 73.45 7.71 -64.45
CA GLU A 162 72.40 6.97 -63.74
C GLU A 162 72.70 6.86 -62.25
N ILE A 163 73.94 6.56 -61.86
CA ILE A 163 74.37 6.57 -60.45
C ILE A 163 74.14 7.94 -59.81
N ALA A 164 74.46 9.03 -60.51
CA ALA A 164 74.23 10.38 -60.00
C ALA A 164 72.74 10.69 -59.77
N LYS A 165 71.86 10.27 -60.70
CA LYS A 165 70.40 10.39 -60.53
C LYS A 165 69.90 9.58 -59.34
N LEU A 166 70.32 8.31 -59.22
CA LEU A 166 69.94 7.45 -58.10
C LEU A 166 70.40 8.01 -56.74
N GLN A 167 71.55 8.69 -56.71
CA GLN A 167 72.02 9.38 -55.49
C GLN A 167 71.14 10.58 -55.13
N GLU A 168 70.66 11.33 -56.11
CA GLU A 168 69.73 12.44 -55.89
C GLU A 168 68.35 11.94 -55.43
N ASP A 169 67.84 10.88 -56.06
CA ASP A 169 66.59 10.22 -55.68
C ASP A 169 66.66 9.66 -54.25
N ASN A 170 67.76 9.01 -53.86
CA ASN A 170 67.95 8.54 -52.48
C ASN A 170 67.92 9.71 -51.46
N ARG A 171 68.56 10.84 -51.77
CA ARG A 171 68.50 12.02 -50.90
C ARG A 171 67.08 12.61 -50.82
N ALA A 172 66.33 12.56 -51.92
CA ALA A 172 64.93 13.00 -51.93
C ALA A 172 64.05 12.07 -51.08
N LEU A 173 64.26 10.76 -51.18
CA LEU A 173 63.60 9.76 -50.35
C LEU A 173 63.92 9.96 -48.87
N ASP A 174 65.16 10.21 -48.49
CA ASP A 174 65.55 10.48 -47.09
C ASP A 174 64.84 11.72 -46.53
N ARG A 175 64.71 12.79 -47.32
CA ARG A 175 63.98 14.00 -46.91
C ARG A 175 62.49 13.70 -46.74
N LEU A 176 61.90 12.94 -47.67
CA LEU A 176 60.50 12.55 -47.62
C LEU A 176 60.21 11.67 -46.39
N THR A 177 61.10 10.71 -46.08
CA THR A 177 61.00 9.85 -44.90
C THR A 177 60.98 10.69 -43.62
N LYS A 178 61.94 11.61 -43.46
CA LYS A 178 61.98 12.52 -42.29
C LYS A 178 60.73 13.39 -42.18
N GLN A 179 60.23 13.88 -43.30
CA GLN A 179 58.98 14.66 -43.32
C GLN A 179 57.78 13.83 -42.89
N LYS A 180 57.68 12.58 -43.36
CA LYS A 180 56.60 11.66 -42.96
C LYS A 180 56.69 11.27 -41.49
N GLU A 181 57.88 10.99 -40.97
CA GLU A 181 58.10 10.73 -39.55
C GLU A 181 57.66 11.91 -38.68
N ALA A 182 57.99 13.15 -39.08
CA ALA A 182 57.55 14.35 -38.37
C ALA A 182 56.01 14.49 -38.38
N ALA A 183 55.36 14.26 -39.52
CA ALA A 183 53.91 14.29 -39.63
C ALA A 183 53.22 13.19 -38.79
N LEU A 184 53.85 12.00 -38.71
CA LEU A 184 53.34 10.88 -37.93
C LEU A 184 53.40 11.18 -36.42
N LEU A 185 54.49 11.78 -35.94
CA LEU A 185 54.60 12.27 -34.57
C LEU A 185 53.56 13.35 -34.22
N GLU A 186 53.24 14.24 -35.16
CA GLU A 186 52.20 15.26 -34.97
C GLU A 186 50.79 14.66 -34.92
N ALA A 187 50.51 13.67 -35.78
CA ALA A 187 49.28 12.90 -35.75
C ALA A 187 49.13 12.13 -34.42
N GLU A 188 50.19 11.48 -33.93
CA GLU A 188 50.20 10.79 -32.64
C GLU A 188 49.86 11.73 -31.48
N ARG A 189 50.44 12.93 -31.43
CA ARG A 189 50.11 13.94 -30.42
C ARG A 189 48.64 14.34 -30.49
N THR A 190 48.11 14.50 -31.70
CA THR A 190 46.69 14.84 -31.90
C THR A 190 45.78 13.74 -31.38
N VAL A 191 46.11 12.47 -31.66
CA VAL A 191 45.37 11.30 -31.15
C VAL A 191 45.43 11.25 -29.62
N GLN A 192 46.60 11.46 -29.01
CA GLN A 192 46.74 11.48 -27.55
C GLN A 192 45.87 12.57 -26.90
N ILE A 193 45.84 13.77 -27.48
CA ILE A 193 44.96 14.85 -27.01
C ILE A 193 43.48 14.46 -27.16
N ALA A 194 43.10 13.84 -28.27
CA ALA A 194 41.74 13.38 -28.49
C ALA A 194 41.34 12.30 -27.48
N MET A 195 42.23 11.34 -27.18
CA MET A 195 42.00 10.30 -26.17
C MET A 195 41.81 10.91 -24.77
N ALA A 196 42.63 11.88 -24.38
CA ALA A 196 42.48 12.57 -23.10
C ALA A 196 41.14 13.32 -22.99
N LYS A 197 40.70 13.95 -24.08
CA LYS A 197 39.37 14.60 -24.14
C LYS A 197 38.24 13.59 -24.06
N ALA A 198 38.35 12.45 -24.74
CA ALA A 198 37.35 11.38 -24.68
C ALA A 198 37.19 10.85 -23.24
N ALA A 199 38.29 10.55 -22.55
CA ALA A 199 38.24 10.12 -21.15
C ALA A 199 37.57 11.16 -20.23
N MET A 200 37.84 12.45 -20.43
CA MET A 200 37.17 13.52 -19.68
C MET A 200 35.66 13.58 -19.96
N VAL A 201 35.23 13.32 -21.21
CA VAL A 201 33.82 13.25 -21.56
C VAL A 201 33.15 12.07 -20.87
N ASP A 202 33.80 10.90 -20.83
CA ASP A 202 33.29 9.72 -20.15
C ASP A 202 33.11 9.98 -18.63
N ASP A 203 34.08 10.63 -17.99
CA ASP A 203 33.98 11.05 -16.58
C ASP A 203 32.81 12.00 -16.33
N LEU A 204 32.56 12.94 -17.25
CA LEU A 204 31.44 13.87 -17.16
C LEU A 204 30.10 13.18 -17.41
N GLN A 205 30.05 12.20 -18.32
CA GLN A 205 28.86 11.39 -18.55
C GLN A 205 28.51 10.57 -17.31
N ASN A 206 29.49 9.95 -16.66
CA ASN A 206 29.30 9.22 -15.40
C ASN A 206 28.74 10.14 -14.31
N LYS A 207 29.33 11.33 -14.12
CA LYS A 207 28.81 12.33 -13.16
C LYS A 207 27.39 12.77 -13.49
N ASN A 208 27.07 12.98 -14.76
CA ASN A 208 25.72 13.33 -15.19
C ASN A 208 24.71 12.23 -14.88
N GLN A 209 25.07 10.95 -15.09
CA GLN A 209 24.21 9.82 -14.72
C GLN A 209 23.94 9.78 -13.21
N ASP A 210 24.96 10.02 -12.38
CA ASP A 210 24.78 10.03 -10.93
C ASP A 210 23.95 11.23 -10.44
N LEU A 211 24.12 12.40 -11.06
CA LEU A 211 23.25 13.56 -10.78
C LEU A 211 21.80 13.30 -11.19
N MET A 212 21.53 12.62 -12.30
CA MET A 212 20.17 12.22 -12.67
C MET A 212 19.54 11.31 -11.61
N LYS A 213 20.28 10.29 -11.14
CA LYS A 213 19.81 9.43 -10.04
C LYS A 213 19.52 10.21 -8.77
N GLN A 214 20.36 11.20 -8.42
CA GLN A 214 20.11 12.07 -7.26
C GLN A 214 18.84 12.91 -7.43
N ILE A 215 18.58 13.44 -8.63
CA ILE A 215 17.34 14.19 -8.92
C ILE A 215 16.11 13.27 -8.75
N GLU A 216 16.18 12.03 -9.23
CA GLU A 216 15.10 11.05 -9.05
C GLU A 216 14.83 10.74 -7.57
N ILE A 217 15.90 10.55 -6.78
CA ILE A 217 15.78 10.34 -5.33
C ILE A 217 15.12 11.56 -4.67
N CYS A 218 15.61 12.77 -4.94
CA CYS A 218 15.03 13.99 -4.38
C CYS A 218 13.56 14.19 -4.81
N HIS A 219 13.20 13.78 -6.02
CA HIS A 219 11.81 13.83 -6.48
C HIS A 219 10.90 12.89 -5.69
N GLU A 220 11.33 11.64 -5.45
CA GLU A 220 10.53 10.69 -4.65
C GLU A 220 10.51 11.09 -3.16
N GLU A 221 11.59 11.65 -2.62
CA GLU A 221 11.62 12.22 -1.26
C GLU A 221 10.58 13.34 -1.10
N ASN A 222 10.53 14.28 -2.05
CA ASN A 222 9.52 15.36 -2.04
C ASN A 222 8.10 14.81 -2.08
N LYS A 223 7.86 13.77 -2.89
CA LYS A 223 6.55 13.12 -2.97
C LYS A 223 6.16 12.42 -1.67
N ILE A 224 7.11 11.84 -0.94
CA ILE A 224 6.88 11.27 0.40
C ILE A 224 6.58 12.39 1.40
N LEU A 225 7.35 13.48 1.37
CA LEU A 225 7.14 14.65 2.23
C LEU A 225 5.76 15.28 2.00
N ASP A 226 5.32 15.42 0.76
CA ASP A 226 3.98 15.95 0.43
C ASP A 226 2.86 15.07 0.99
N LYS A 227 2.99 13.74 0.87
CA LYS A 227 2.03 12.79 1.46
C LYS A 227 1.98 12.92 2.98
N LEU A 228 3.16 12.99 3.63
CA LEU A 228 3.26 13.15 5.07
C LEU A 228 2.66 14.49 5.54
N HIS A 229 2.93 15.58 4.82
CA HIS A 229 2.39 16.90 5.14
C HIS A 229 0.86 16.89 5.05
N ARG A 230 0.29 16.33 3.97
CA ARG A 230 -1.17 16.19 3.83
C ARG A 230 -1.80 15.38 4.98
N GLN A 231 -1.18 14.28 5.39
CA GLN A 231 -1.64 13.49 6.53
C GLN A 231 -1.63 14.31 7.82
N LYS A 232 -0.53 15.02 8.11
CA LYS A 232 -0.43 15.87 9.30
C LYS A 232 -1.46 16.99 9.30
N VAL A 233 -1.73 17.62 8.14
CA VAL A 233 -2.79 18.63 8.02
C VAL A 233 -4.15 18.03 8.35
N ALA A 234 -4.48 16.85 7.81
CA ALA A 234 -5.74 16.17 8.12
C ALA A 234 -5.87 15.79 9.61
N GLU A 235 -4.78 15.38 10.27
CA GLU A 235 -4.75 15.13 11.71
C GLU A 235 -4.99 16.41 12.52
N VAL A 236 -4.36 17.52 12.14
CA VAL A 236 -4.56 18.83 12.77
C VAL A 236 -6.00 19.31 12.60
N GLU A 237 -6.60 19.13 11.43
CA GLU A 237 -8.02 19.45 11.18
C GLU A 237 -8.95 18.64 12.07
N LYS A 238 -8.69 17.32 12.21
CA LYS A 238 -9.46 16.44 13.10
C LYS A 238 -9.33 16.86 14.56
N LEU A 239 -8.12 17.14 15.04
CA LEU A 239 -7.91 17.63 16.40
C LEU A 239 -8.61 18.97 16.61
N SER A 240 -8.53 19.88 15.64
CA SER A 240 -9.22 21.18 15.70
C SER A 240 -10.74 21.02 15.79
N GLN A 241 -11.32 20.03 15.10
CA GLN A 241 -12.74 19.68 15.22
C GLN A 241 -13.07 19.19 16.63
N THR A 242 -12.26 18.27 17.19
CA THR A 242 -12.49 17.78 18.55
C THR A 242 -12.35 18.87 19.61
N VAL A 243 -11.46 19.84 19.42
CA VAL A 243 -11.33 20.99 20.32
C VAL A 243 -12.61 21.83 20.28
N ARG A 244 -13.15 22.13 19.09
CA ARG A 244 -14.42 22.87 18.96
C ARG A 244 -15.60 22.16 19.63
N GLU A 245 -15.71 20.85 19.46
CA GLU A 245 -16.76 20.05 20.13
C GLU A 245 -16.63 20.08 21.66
N LEU A 246 -15.39 20.01 22.16
CA LEU A 246 -15.14 20.15 23.60
C LEU A 246 -15.46 21.55 24.11
N GLU A 247 -15.11 22.60 23.38
CA GLU A 247 -15.45 23.99 23.71
C GLU A 247 -16.98 24.16 23.81
N GLU A 248 -17.74 23.63 22.85
CA GLU A 248 -19.21 23.63 22.88
C GLU A 248 -19.75 22.88 24.11
N SER A 249 -19.19 21.72 24.43
CA SER A 249 -19.59 20.94 25.61
C SER A 249 -19.31 21.69 26.93
N VAL A 250 -18.20 22.42 27.01
CA VAL A 250 -17.84 23.24 28.16
C VAL A 250 -18.79 24.41 28.32
N LEU A 251 -19.14 25.09 27.22
CA LEU A 251 -20.12 26.17 27.22
C LEU A 251 -21.50 25.67 27.69
N ALA A 252 -21.95 24.52 27.16
CA ALA A 252 -23.20 23.88 27.60
C ALA A 252 -23.16 23.48 29.08
N GLY A 253 -22.04 22.92 29.55
CA GLY A 253 -21.81 22.59 30.96
C GLY A 253 -21.84 23.82 31.86
N GLY A 254 -21.27 24.94 31.40
CA GLY A 254 -21.33 26.23 32.09
C GLY A 254 -22.77 26.76 32.22
N ALA A 255 -23.56 26.68 31.15
CA ALA A 255 -24.98 27.04 31.18
C ALA A 255 -25.79 26.15 32.14
N ALA A 256 -25.57 24.84 32.12
CA ALA A 256 -26.20 23.90 33.04
C ALA A 256 -25.82 24.18 34.51
N ALA A 257 -24.54 24.48 34.78
CA ALA A 257 -24.08 24.85 36.12
C ALA A 257 -24.74 26.14 36.63
N ASN A 258 -24.94 27.13 35.75
CA ASN A 258 -25.68 28.36 36.10
C ASN A 258 -27.14 28.05 36.45
N ALA A 259 -27.83 27.26 35.62
CA ALA A 259 -29.20 26.84 35.90
C ALA A 259 -29.32 26.11 37.25
N VAL A 260 -28.37 25.22 37.58
CA VAL A 260 -28.32 24.55 38.89
C VAL A 260 -28.20 25.55 40.03
N ARG A 261 -27.30 26.55 39.92
CA ARG A 261 -27.15 27.60 40.94
C ARG A 261 -28.43 28.42 41.11
N ASP A 262 -29.13 28.73 40.03
CA ASP A 262 -30.38 29.48 40.06
C ASP A 262 -31.50 28.68 40.73
N TYR A 263 -31.64 27.39 40.39
CA TYR A 263 -32.58 26.51 41.08
C TYR A 263 -32.24 26.35 42.57
N GLN A 264 -30.95 26.20 42.92
CA GLN A 264 -30.53 26.15 44.32
C GLN A 264 -30.90 27.43 45.09
N ARG A 265 -30.69 28.61 44.49
CA ARG A 265 -31.12 29.90 45.06
C ARG A 265 -32.64 29.92 45.28
N LYS A 266 -33.42 29.52 44.28
CA LYS A 266 -34.89 29.48 44.37
C LYS A 266 -35.38 28.54 45.46
N VAL A 267 -34.75 27.36 45.59
CA VAL A 267 -35.05 26.41 46.68
C VAL A 267 -34.74 27.03 48.04
N GLN A 268 -33.62 27.76 48.17
CA GLN A 268 -33.27 28.43 49.41
C GLN A 268 -34.28 29.52 49.78
N GLU A 269 -34.69 30.37 48.83
CA GLU A 269 -35.75 31.37 49.03
C GLU A 269 -37.06 30.72 49.49
N MET A 270 -37.54 29.69 48.78
CA MET A 270 -38.76 28.95 49.14
C MET A 270 -38.66 28.30 50.52
N ASN A 271 -37.48 27.83 50.92
CA ASN A 271 -37.26 27.25 52.24
C ASN A 271 -37.31 28.31 53.34
N ASP A 272 -36.80 29.51 53.08
CA ASP A 272 -36.86 30.63 54.01
C ASP A 272 -38.30 31.17 54.14
N GLU A 273 -39.06 31.25 53.05
CA GLU A 273 -40.50 31.51 53.03
C GLU A 273 -41.29 30.42 53.79
N ARG A 274 -40.95 29.15 53.59
CA ARG A 274 -41.56 28.05 54.35
C ARG A 274 -41.36 28.24 55.85
N LYS A 275 -40.13 28.59 56.28
CA LYS A 275 -39.84 28.86 57.69
C LYS A 275 -40.61 30.08 58.22
N THR A 276 -40.83 31.13 57.43
CA THR A 276 -41.66 32.26 57.88
C THR A 276 -43.11 31.85 58.02
N LEU A 277 -43.68 31.16 57.02
CA LEU A 277 -45.03 30.63 57.05
C LEU A 277 -45.24 29.64 58.20
N ASP A 278 -44.27 28.77 58.50
CA ASP A 278 -44.33 27.85 59.64
C ASP A 278 -44.44 28.60 60.97
N ARG A 279 -43.71 29.71 61.12
CA ARG A 279 -43.78 30.57 62.32
C ARG A 279 -45.11 31.31 62.39
N GLU A 280 -45.62 31.81 61.28
CA GLU A 280 -46.93 32.48 61.21
C GLU A 280 -48.06 31.50 61.52
N LEU A 281 -48.02 30.30 60.95
CA LEU A 281 -48.96 29.22 61.24
C LEU A 281 -48.92 28.85 62.73
N ALA A 282 -47.73 28.74 63.33
CA ALA A 282 -47.60 28.49 64.76
C ALA A 282 -48.25 29.62 65.60
N ARG A 283 -48.02 30.89 65.24
CA ARG A 283 -48.67 32.05 65.89
C ARG A 283 -50.18 32.01 65.73
N ALA A 284 -50.68 31.75 64.53
CA ALA A 284 -52.11 31.64 64.23
C ALA A 284 -52.76 30.50 65.02
N LYS A 285 -52.11 29.33 65.12
CA LYS A 285 -52.55 28.21 65.97
C LYS A 285 -52.68 28.61 67.43
N VAL A 286 -51.70 29.34 67.99
CA VAL A 286 -51.77 29.84 69.37
C VAL A 286 -52.95 30.80 69.53
N THR A 287 -53.13 31.76 68.63
CA THR A 287 -54.25 32.70 68.67
C THR A 287 -55.60 31.97 68.55
N ALA A 288 -55.73 31.03 67.61
CA ALA A 288 -56.94 30.22 67.45
C ALA A 288 -57.24 29.39 68.71
N ASN A 289 -56.23 28.79 69.33
CA ASN A 289 -56.38 28.07 70.59
C ASN A 289 -56.84 29.02 71.72
N ARG A 290 -56.31 30.26 71.79
CA ARG A 290 -56.75 31.27 72.77
C ARG A 290 -58.21 31.66 72.55
N VAL A 291 -58.61 31.94 71.31
CA VAL A 291 -60.00 32.25 70.94
C VAL A 291 -60.91 31.08 71.29
N ALA A 292 -60.53 29.85 70.95
CA ALA A 292 -61.31 28.66 71.30
C ALA A 292 -61.53 28.52 72.82
N VAL A 293 -60.51 28.82 73.64
CA VAL A 293 -60.63 28.84 75.10
C VAL A 293 -61.56 29.95 75.59
N VAL A 294 -61.45 31.16 75.03
CA VAL A 294 -62.37 32.28 75.37
C VAL A 294 -63.81 31.94 75.00
N VAL A 295 -64.06 31.48 73.77
CA VAL A 295 -65.39 31.06 73.29
C VAL A 295 -65.96 29.92 74.15
N ALA A 296 -65.13 28.94 74.53
CA ALA A 296 -65.55 27.87 75.44
C ALA A 296 -65.92 28.39 76.83
N ASN A 297 -65.21 29.41 77.34
CA ASN A 297 -65.50 30.04 78.63
C ASN A 297 -66.68 31.03 78.58
N GLU A 298 -67.00 31.60 77.42
CA GLU A 298 -68.16 32.49 77.21
C GLU A 298 -69.41 31.72 76.78
N TRP A 299 -69.34 30.39 76.68
CA TRP A 299 -70.48 29.56 76.31
C TRP A 299 -71.52 29.57 77.44
N LYS A 300 -72.72 30.01 77.11
CA LYS A 300 -73.82 30.21 78.05
C LYS A 300 -74.91 29.17 77.86
N ASP A 301 -75.57 28.80 78.95
CA ASP A 301 -76.75 27.94 78.95
C ASP A 301 -78.02 28.68 78.46
N SER A 302 -79.14 27.96 78.37
CA SER A 302 -80.46 28.48 77.99
C SER A 302 -80.99 29.61 78.87
N ASN A 303 -80.29 29.94 79.97
CA ASN A 303 -80.65 30.97 80.95
C ASN A 303 -79.60 32.10 81.02
N ASP A 304 -78.75 32.19 80.00
CA ASP A 304 -77.76 33.26 79.78
C ASP A 304 -76.65 33.30 80.86
N LYS A 305 -76.41 32.18 81.57
CA LYS A 305 -75.33 32.02 82.56
C LYS A 305 -74.17 31.22 81.97
N VAL A 306 -72.94 31.65 82.27
CA VAL A 306 -71.71 30.98 81.82
C VAL A 306 -71.62 29.58 82.41
N MET A 307 -71.49 28.55 81.56
CA MET A 307 -71.44 27.16 81.99
C MET A 307 -70.01 26.72 82.35
N PRO A 308 -69.74 26.18 83.56
CA PRO A 308 -68.42 25.70 83.94
C PRO A 308 -67.92 24.53 83.07
N VAL A 309 -66.64 24.58 82.65
CA VAL A 309 -66.00 23.56 81.78
C VAL A 309 -66.13 22.13 82.31
N LYS A 310 -66.11 21.91 83.63
CA LYS A 310 -66.33 20.57 84.23
C LYS A 310 -67.74 20.05 83.97
N GLN A 311 -68.76 20.89 84.18
CA GLN A 311 -70.15 20.54 83.91
C GLN A 311 -70.36 20.28 82.41
N TRP A 312 -69.76 21.10 81.55
CA TRP A 312 -69.82 20.87 80.10
C TRP A 312 -69.19 19.54 79.67
N LEU A 313 -68.01 19.19 80.22
CA LEU A 313 -67.37 17.90 79.94
C LEU A 313 -68.20 16.72 80.47
N GLU A 314 -68.88 16.88 81.60
CA GLU A 314 -69.76 15.88 82.18
C GLU A 314 -71.05 15.72 81.37
N GLU A 315 -71.70 16.82 80.97
CA GLU A 315 -72.88 16.81 80.08
C GLU A 315 -72.54 16.27 78.70
N ARG A 316 -71.39 16.63 78.12
CA ARG A 316 -70.92 16.06 76.86
C ARG A 316 -70.72 14.55 76.97
N ARG A 317 -70.15 14.08 78.09
CA ARG A 317 -69.93 12.65 78.35
C ARG A 317 -71.26 11.92 78.60
N PHE A 318 -72.20 12.57 79.30
CA PHE A 318 -73.57 12.10 79.49
C PHE A 318 -74.31 11.97 78.16
N MET A 319 -74.31 13.03 77.34
CA MET A 319 -74.91 13.05 75.99
C MET A 319 -74.27 12.04 75.04
N GLN A 320 -72.94 11.82 75.13
CA GLN A 320 -72.28 10.74 74.39
C GLN A 320 -72.75 9.35 74.86
N GLY A 321 -72.92 9.17 76.17
CA GLY A 321 -73.47 7.94 76.76
C GLY A 321 -74.91 7.69 76.34
N GLU A 322 -75.78 8.69 76.39
CA GLU A 322 -77.17 8.59 75.94
C GLU A 322 -77.27 8.34 74.44
N MET A 323 -76.45 9.01 73.62
CA MET A 323 -76.36 8.71 72.18
C MET A 323 -75.92 7.28 71.92
N GLN A 324 -74.97 6.75 72.70
CA GLN A 324 -74.57 5.36 72.56
C GLN A 324 -75.69 4.41 72.99
N GLN A 325 -76.38 4.72 74.09
CA GLN A 325 -77.52 3.92 74.56
C GLN A 325 -78.70 3.96 73.58
N LEU A 326 -78.95 5.09 72.92
CA LEU A 326 -79.93 5.24 71.85
C LEU A 326 -79.51 4.46 70.60
N ARG A 327 -78.22 4.47 70.24
CA ARG A 327 -77.70 3.63 69.16
C ARG A 327 -77.85 2.14 69.48
N ASP A 328 -77.61 1.73 70.71
CA ASP A 328 -77.75 0.34 71.14
C ASP A 328 -79.24 -0.08 71.13
N LYS A 329 -80.14 0.79 71.60
CA LYS A 329 -81.60 0.59 71.50
C LYS A 329 -82.07 0.53 70.06
N LEU A 330 -81.55 1.40 69.19
CA LEU A 330 -81.83 1.38 67.75
C LEU A 330 -81.35 0.06 67.15
N ALA A 331 -80.15 -0.42 67.49
CA ALA A 331 -79.62 -1.69 67.01
C ALA A 331 -80.42 -2.90 67.53
N VAL A 332 -80.98 -2.83 68.74
CA VAL A 332 -81.92 -3.85 69.25
C VAL A 332 -83.24 -3.77 68.47
N ALA A 333 -83.81 -2.59 68.31
CA ALA A 333 -85.05 -2.39 67.55
C ALA A 333 -84.91 -2.83 66.09
N GLU A 334 -83.77 -2.55 65.45
CA GLU A 334 -83.45 -3.02 64.11
C GLU A 334 -83.31 -4.55 64.04
N ARG A 335 -82.70 -5.19 65.04
CA ARG A 335 -82.64 -6.66 65.14
C ARG A 335 -84.02 -7.27 65.36
N THR A 336 -84.83 -6.69 66.24
CA THR A 336 -86.21 -7.13 66.50
C THR A 336 -87.06 -6.98 65.24
N ALA A 337 -86.98 -5.83 64.56
CA ALA A 337 -87.66 -5.59 63.29
C ALA A 337 -87.21 -6.57 62.19
N ARG A 338 -85.91 -6.89 62.10
CA ARG A 338 -85.40 -7.93 61.18
C ARG A 338 -85.94 -9.32 61.53
N SER A 339 -86.02 -9.67 62.82
CA SER A 339 -86.56 -10.96 63.25
C SER A 339 -88.09 -11.07 63.05
N GLU A 340 -88.84 -9.98 63.23
CA GLU A 340 -90.27 -9.92 62.93
C GLU A 340 -90.54 -9.98 61.42
N ALA A 341 -89.71 -9.32 60.60
CA ALA A 341 -89.75 -9.46 59.16
C ALA A 341 -89.46 -10.91 58.72
N GLN A 342 -88.50 -11.60 59.36
CA GLN A 342 -88.21 -13.02 59.10
C GLN A 342 -89.35 -13.95 59.57
N LEU A 343 -90.01 -13.66 60.71
CA LEU A 343 -91.16 -14.43 61.21
C LEU A 343 -92.42 -14.28 60.33
N LYS A 344 -92.63 -13.10 59.73
CA LYS A 344 -93.72 -12.87 58.76
C LYS A 344 -93.49 -13.60 57.43
N VAL A 345 -92.28 -14.06 57.13
CA VAL A 345 -91.96 -14.88 55.94
C VAL A 345 -92.03 -16.40 56.24
N CYS A 346 -92.11 -16.82 57.52
CA CYS A 346 -91.99 -18.24 57.94
C CYS A 346 -93.20 -18.89 58.64
N LYS A 347 -94.39 -18.28 58.70
CA LYS A 347 -95.63 -18.99 59.16
C LYS A 347 -96.85 -18.81 58.24
N PRO A 348 -97.00 -19.70 57.24
CA PRO A 348 -98.29 -20.24 56.82
C PRO A 348 -98.72 -21.40 57.77
N PHE A 349 -100.02 -21.71 57.78
CA PHE A 349 -100.68 -22.85 58.46
C PHE A 349 -100.90 -22.80 59.99
N CYS A 350 -102.19 -23.05 60.33
CA CYS A 350 -102.73 -23.76 61.50
C CYS A 350 -103.44 -22.99 62.64
N PHE A 351 -104.77 -23.28 62.69
CA PHE A 351 -105.70 -23.44 63.83
C PHE A 351 -106.39 -22.20 64.44
N ASN A 352 -107.62 -22.22 64.98
CA ASN A 352 -108.91 -22.95 64.88
C ASN A 352 -109.65 -22.64 66.21
N SER A 353 -110.97 -22.35 66.18
CA SER A 353 -111.93 -22.30 67.32
C SER A 353 -111.65 -21.24 68.41
N VAL A 354 -112.55 -20.33 68.81
CA VAL A 354 -114.02 -20.28 68.96
C VAL A 354 -114.52 -18.90 68.57
#